data_AF-A0A3Q4GXQ0-F1
#
_entry.id   AF-A0A3Q4GXQ0-F1
#
_cell.length_a   1.000
_cell.length_b   1.000
_cell.length_c   1.000
_cell.angle_alpha   90.00
_cell.angle_beta   90.00
_cell.angle_gamma   90.00
#
_symmetry.space_group_name_H-M   'P 1'
#
loop_
_entity.id
_entity.type
_entity.pdbx_description
1 polymer ?
#
loop_
_entity_poly.entity_id
_entity_poly.type
_entity_poly.pdbx_seq_one_letter_code
_entity_poly.pdbx_strand_id
1 'polypeptide(L)'
;MKLILLTVTVLLLVVGEGTADRILSRRTKRELASPLHVGGIRDPFGSYCQRRGGCCPGRDDLCTVPYLDTICYCDLFCNRTVSDCCPDFWGHCLGVQPPFIGM
;
A
#
# COMPACT_ATOMS: atom_id res chain seq x y z
N MET A 1 0.69 -44.52 36.42
CA MET A 1 1.26 -43.15 36.41
C MET A 1 2.16 -42.87 35.21
N LYS A 2 3.04 -43.80 34.80
CA LYS A 2 3.90 -43.62 33.60
C LYS A 2 3.14 -43.57 32.27
N LEU A 3 2.09 -44.39 32.07
CA LEU A 3 1.26 -44.33 30.86
C LEU A 3 0.52 -42.99 30.69
N ILE A 4 0.02 -42.42 31.79
CA ILE A 4 -0.68 -41.13 31.77
C ILE A 4 0.27 -40.01 31.38
N LEU A 5 1.51 -40.06 31.88
CA LEU A 5 2.56 -39.11 31.53
C LEU A 5 2.89 -39.16 30.04
N LEU A 6 3.01 -40.37 29.48
CA LEU A 6 3.28 -40.60 28.05
C LEU A 6 2.13 -40.11 27.17
N THR A 7 0.87 -40.32 27.57
CA THR A 7 -0.29 -39.82 26.81
C THR A 7 -0.36 -38.30 26.82
N VAL A 8 -0.01 -37.65 27.94
CA VAL A 8 0.00 -36.19 28.05
C VAL A 8 1.14 -35.58 27.24
N THR A 9 2.33 -36.18 27.23
CA THR A 9 3.45 -35.72 26.39
C THR A 9 3.16 -35.87 24.91
N VAL A 10 2.52 -36.96 24.48
CA VAL A 10 2.12 -37.14 23.08
C VAL A 10 1.05 -36.12 22.69
N LEU A 11 0.06 -35.88 23.55
CA LEU A 11 -0.99 -34.89 23.28
C LEU A 11 -0.44 -33.45 23.16
N LEU A 12 0.52 -33.10 24.02
CA LEU A 12 1.21 -31.79 23.97
C LEU A 12 2.03 -31.60 22.69
N LEU A 13 2.68 -32.66 22.20
CA LEU A 13 3.44 -32.59 20.94
C LEU A 13 2.52 -32.41 19.73
N VAL A 14 1.38 -33.10 19.68
CA VAL A 14 0.41 -32.99 18.57
C VAL A 14 -0.23 -31.60 18.48
N VAL A 15 -0.42 -30.90 19.60
CA VAL A 15 -1.01 -29.54 19.61
C VAL A 15 -0.01 -28.47 19.14
N GLY A 16 1.30 -28.70 19.26
CA GLY A 16 2.35 -27.73 18.97
C GLY A 16 2.57 -27.43 17.48
N GLU A 17 2.30 -28.39 16.58
CA GLU A 17 2.66 -28.27 15.16
C GLU A 17 1.61 -27.53 14.31
N GLY A 18 0.35 -27.46 14.76
CA GLY A 18 -0.77 -26.96 13.94
C GLY A 18 -0.99 -25.44 13.92
N THR A 19 -0.28 -24.67 14.75
CA THR A 19 -0.59 -23.23 14.98
C THR A 19 0.40 -22.26 14.36
N ALA A 20 1.65 -22.69 14.11
CA ALA A 20 2.69 -21.81 13.56
C ALA A 20 2.48 -21.49 12.08
N ASP A 21 2.02 -22.45 11.28
CA ASP A 21 1.91 -22.32 9.83
C ASP A 21 0.79 -21.35 9.39
N ARG A 22 -0.31 -21.32 10.15
CA ARG A 22 -1.47 -20.48 9.84
C ARG A 22 -1.25 -18.99 10.14
N ILE A 23 -0.34 -18.66 11.05
CA ILE A 23 -0.07 -17.25 11.43
C ILE A 23 0.87 -16.58 10.41
N LEU A 24 1.83 -17.31 9.86
CA LEU A 24 2.75 -16.76 8.85
C LEU A 24 2.06 -16.55 7.50
N SER A 25 1.20 -17.49 7.07
CA SER A 25 0.48 -17.42 5.79
C SER A 25 -0.48 -16.22 5.68
N ARG A 26 -1.07 -15.78 6.81
CA ARG A 26 -1.94 -14.58 6.83
C ARG A 26 -1.18 -13.25 6.70
N ARG A 27 0.14 -13.20 6.92
CA ARG A 27 0.91 -11.95 6.89
C ARG A 27 1.48 -11.59 5.51
N THR A 28 1.56 -12.52 4.58
CA THR A 28 2.29 -12.33 3.31
C THR A 28 1.44 -11.86 2.13
N LYS A 29 0.12 -11.67 2.31
CA LYS A 29 -0.77 -11.17 1.25
C LYS A 29 -1.52 -9.91 1.70
N ARG A 30 -0.80 -8.95 2.27
CA ARG A 30 -1.28 -7.56 2.26
C ARG A 30 -1.03 -7.04 0.86
N GLU A 31 -2.06 -7.15 0.03
CA GLU A 31 -2.46 -6.16 -0.99
C GLU A 31 -1.32 -5.19 -1.38
N LEU A 32 -0.47 -5.62 -2.32
CA LEU A 32 0.46 -4.74 -3.03
C LEU A 32 -0.28 -3.90 -4.11
N ALA A 33 -1.61 -3.93 -4.10
CA ALA A 33 -2.44 -3.05 -4.90
C ALA A 33 -2.82 -1.85 -4.02
N SER A 34 -2.07 -0.76 -4.16
CA SER A 34 -2.45 0.53 -3.59
C SER A 34 -3.90 0.83 -3.99
N PRO A 35 -4.83 1.19 -3.09
CA PRO A 35 -6.25 1.33 -3.42
C PRO A 35 -6.57 2.38 -4.51
N LEU A 36 -5.60 3.23 -4.87
CA LEU A 36 -5.68 4.08 -6.07
C LEU A 36 -5.81 3.29 -7.39
N HIS A 37 -5.34 2.04 -7.45
CA HIS A 37 -5.37 1.23 -8.68
C HIS A 37 -6.79 0.79 -9.09
N VAL A 38 -7.75 0.75 -8.16
CA VAL A 38 -9.06 0.12 -8.38
C VAL A 38 -10.18 1.14 -8.67
N GLY A 39 -10.03 2.39 -8.23
CA GLY A 39 -11.11 3.37 -8.24
C GLY A 39 -10.96 4.53 -9.23
N GLY A 40 -9.81 4.65 -9.89
CA GLY A 40 -9.48 5.85 -10.67
C GLY A 40 -9.36 7.11 -9.79
N ILE A 41 -9.17 8.26 -10.44
CA ILE A 41 -9.08 9.55 -9.76
C ILE A 41 -10.49 10.01 -9.36
N ARG A 42 -10.82 9.94 -8.07
CA ARG A 42 -12.11 10.34 -7.49
C ARG A 42 -12.24 11.86 -7.28
N ASP A 43 -11.12 12.57 -7.12
CA ASP A 43 -11.09 14.04 -7.01
C ASP A 43 -10.03 14.63 -7.97
N PRO A 44 -10.35 14.72 -9.28
CA PRO A 44 -9.40 15.17 -10.30
C PRO A 44 -9.05 16.65 -10.22
N PHE A 45 -9.83 17.45 -9.47
CA PHE A 45 -9.63 18.89 -9.35
C PHE A 45 -9.04 19.30 -8.00
N GLY A 46 -8.73 18.33 -7.12
CA GLY A 46 -8.11 18.60 -5.83
C GLY A 46 -6.67 19.10 -5.95
N SER A 47 -6.31 20.09 -5.13
CA SER A 47 -4.96 20.68 -5.07
C SER A 47 -4.09 19.98 -4.02
N TYR A 48 -3.52 18.82 -4.34
CA TYR A 48 -2.74 18.03 -3.38
C TYR A 48 -1.28 18.47 -3.34
N CYS A 49 -0.58 18.38 -4.47
CA CYS A 49 0.83 18.77 -4.56
C CYS A 49 1.01 20.27 -4.34
N GLN A 50 0.05 21.08 -4.80
CA GLN A 50 0.06 22.52 -4.53
C GLN A 50 -0.05 22.82 -3.02
N ARG A 51 -0.95 22.15 -2.28
CA ARG A 51 -1.12 22.39 -0.83
C ARG A 51 0.03 21.87 0.01
N ARG A 52 0.74 20.85 -0.45
CA ARG A 52 1.96 20.34 0.20
C ARG A 52 3.13 21.32 0.16
N GLY A 53 3.11 22.27 -0.78
CA GLY A 53 4.22 23.20 -1.03
C GLY A 53 5.06 22.82 -2.25
N GLY A 54 4.53 21.97 -3.14
CA GLY A 54 5.15 21.65 -4.42
C GLY A 54 5.68 20.22 -4.52
N CYS A 55 6.57 20.04 -5.50
CA CYS A 55 6.98 18.75 -6.04
C CYS A 55 8.39 18.37 -5.57
N CYS A 56 8.61 17.09 -5.26
CA CYS A 56 9.92 16.63 -4.82
C CYS A 56 10.79 16.16 -5.99
N PRO A 57 12.08 16.53 -6.03
CA PRO A 57 13.00 15.94 -6.98
C PRO A 57 13.30 14.48 -6.62
N GLY A 58 13.36 13.61 -7.63
CA GLY A 58 13.74 12.22 -7.43
C GLY A 58 12.67 11.38 -6.73
N ARG A 59 13.10 10.36 -5.99
CA ARG A 59 12.24 9.49 -5.15
C ARG A 59 12.32 9.99 -3.72
N ASP A 60 11.17 10.34 -3.15
CA ASP A 60 11.06 10.75 -1.76
C ASP A 60 9.81 10.13 -1.15
N ASP A 61 10.02 9.13 -0.29
CA ASP A 61 8.91 8.38 0.32
C ASP A 61 8.09 9.23 1.31
N LEU A 62 8.61 10.40 1.72
CA LEU A 62 7.90 11.39 2.52
C LEU A 62 7.17 12.42 1.64
N CYS A 63 7.26 12.27 0.32
CA CYS A 63 6.60 13.13 -0.66
C CYS A 63 5.13 12.81 -0.89
N THR A 64 4.41 12.61 0.21
CA THR A 64 3.06 12.05 0.23
C THR A 64 2.02 13.07 0.67
N VAL A 65 0.80 12.94 0.14
CA VAL A 65 -0.38 13.69 0.58
C VAL A 65 -1.52 12.71 0.87
N PRO A 66 -2.35 12.95 1.90
CA PRO A 66 -3.56 12.15 2.11
C PRO A 66 -4.50 12.24 0.90
N TYR A 67 -4.90 11.07 0.39
CA TYR A 67 -5.84 10.95 -0.71
C TYR A 67 -6.85 9.84 -0.40
N LEU A 68 -8.06 10.25 -0.03
CA LEU A 68 -9.13 9.36 0.45
C LEU A 68 -8.63 8.53 1.64
N ASP A 69 -8.74 7.20 1.56
CA ASP A 69 -8.28 6.24 2.58
C ASP A 69 -6.81 5.81 2.36
N THR A 70 -6.07 6.53 1.52
CA THR A 70 -4.70 6.20 1.08
C THR A 70 -3.80 7.42 1.06
N ILE A 71 -2.59 7.25 0.52
CA ILE A 71 -1.66 8.33 0.19
C ILE A 71 -1.40 8.36 -1.31
N CYS A 72 -1.19 9.57 -1.85
CA CYS A 72 -0.65 9.78 -3.18
C CYS A 72 0.69 10.51 -3.09
N TYR A 73 1.50 10.42 -4.14
CA TYR A 73 2.84 10.99 -4.20
C TYR A 73 2.91 12.21 -5.13
N CYS A 74 3.77 13.15 -4.75
CA CYS A 74 4.10 14.37 -5.50
C CYS A 74 5.57 14.42 -5.95
N ASP A 75 6.30 13.32 -5.77
CA ASP A 75 7.65 13.18 -6.26
C ASP A 75 7.66 12.80 -7.75
N LEU A 76 8.76 13.09 -8.44
CA LEU A 76 8.90 12.78 -9.86
C LEU A 76 8.97 11.27 -10.13
N PHE A 77 9.24 10.45 -9.11
CA PHE A 77 9.35 9.00 -9.24
C PHE A 77 7.98 8.33 -9.43
N CYS A 78 6.89 8.90 -8.89
CA CYS A 78 5.53 8.38 -9.06
C CYS A 78 5.12 8.21 -10.54
N ASN A 79 5.69 9.03 -11.45
CA ASN A 79 5.38 8.99 -12.88
C ASN A 79 5.78 7.66 -13.55
N ARG A 80 6.54 6.79 -12.88
CA ARG A 80 6.86 5.44 -13.37
C ARG A 80 5.66 4.49 -13.29
N THR A 81 4.82 4.63 -12.26
CA THR A 81 3.63 3.80 -12.05
C THR A 81 2.35 4.50 -12.45
N VAL A 82 2.36 5.85 -12.50
CA VAL A 82 1.23 6.74 -12.86
C VAL A 82 0.09 6.67 -11.83
N SER A 83 -0.29 5.49 -11.35
CA SER A 83 -1.37 5.26 -10.39
C SER A 83 -1.12 5.86 -9.01
N ASP A 84 0.14 6.02 -8.61
CA ASP A 84 0.50 6.51 -7.27
C ASP A 84 0.63 8.03 -7.22
N CYS A 85 0.61 8.72 -8.38
CA CYS A 85 0.69 10.17 -8.44
C CYS A 85 -0.61 10.82 -7.99
N CYS A 86 -0.49 11.96 -7.30
CA CYS A 86 -1.66 12.78 -6.98
C CYS A 86 -2.33 13.33 -8.25
N PRO A 87 -3.65 13.58 -8.22
CA PRO A 87 -4.41 14.05 -9.39
C PRO A 87 -3.88 15.33 -10.05
N ASP A 88 -3.38 16.28 -9.26
CA ASP A 88 -2.82 17.55 -9.74
C ASP A 88 -1.34 17.47 -10.14
N PHE A 89 -0.69 16.32 -10.00
CA PHE A 89 0.75 16.16 -10.27
C PHE A 89 1.13 16.59 -11.69
N TRP A 90 0.40 16.14 -12.71
CA TRP A 90 0.76 16.46 -14.11
C TRP A 90 0.62 17.95 -14.41
N GLY A 91 -0.46 18.57 -13.98
CA GLY A 91 -0.68 20.00 -14.19
C GLY A 91 0.26 20.87 -13.35
N HIS A 92 0.46 20.52 -12.07
CA HIS A 92 1.21 21.33 -11.12
C HIS A 92 2.73 21.13 -11.21
N CYS A 93 3.18 19.87 -11.31
CA CYS A 93 4.60 19.52 -11.28
C CYS A 93 5.24 19.43 -12.66
N LEU A 94 4.49 18.98 -13.66
CA LEU A 94 5.02 18.77 -15.01
C LEU A 94 4.52 19.83 -16.01
N GLY A 95 3.46 20.56 -15.70
CA GLY A 95 2.84 21.52 -16.62
C GLY A 95 2.20 20.85 -17.85
N VAL A 96 1.84 19.56 -17.75
CA VAL A 96 1.23 18.79 -18.84
C VAL A 96 -0.14 18.29 -18.42
N GLN A 97 -0.95 17.87 -19.40
CA GLN A 97 -2.20 17.19 -19.10
C GLN A 97 -1.92 15.80 -18.52
N PRO A 98 -2.71 15.33 -17.55
CA PRO A 98 -2.59 13.98 -17.04
C PRO A 98 -2.79 12.96 -18.17
N PRO A 99 -2.04 11.85 -18.19
CA PRO A 99 -2.31 10.77 -19.12
C PRO A 99 -3.74 10.29 -18.88
N PHE A 100 -4.48 10.01 -19.95
CA PHE A 100 -5.80 9.44 -19.85
C PHE A 100 -5.70 8.06 -19.21
N ILE A 101 -5.84 8.00 -17.89
CA ILE A 101 -6.13 6.77 -17.15
C ILE A 101 -7.65 6.58 -17.28
N GLY A 102 -8.09 6.32 -18.50
CA GLY A 102 -9.50 6.09 -18.82
C GLY A 102 -9.96 4.74 -18.28
N MET A 103 -11.24 4.71 -17.86
CA MET A 103 -12.05 3.48 -17.81
C MET A 103 -12.06 2.76 -19.15
#